data_AF-A0A101TFZ2-F1
#
_entry.id   AF-A0A101TFZ2-F1
#
_cell.length_a   1.000
_cell.length_b   1.000
_cell.length_c   1.000
_cell.angle_alpha   90.00
_cell.angle_beta   90.00
_cell.angle_gamma   90.00
#
_symmetry.space_group_name_H-M   'P 1'
#
loop_
_entity.id
_entity.type
_entity.pdbx_description
1 polymer ?
#
loop_
_entity_poly.entity_id
_entity_poly.type
_entity_poly.pdbx_seq_one_letter_code
_entity_poly.pdbx_strand_id
1 'polypeptide(L)' 'MEQIQRQSGLTTEELVRRIGVDPTRVAAVLSGDRFPSRRLTIRFARACGADHHILLKVWVDEHERRCQSITQRSDGTA' A
#
# COMPACT_ATOMS: atom_id res chain seq x y z
N MET A 1 0.55 2.47 4.94
CA MET A 1 1.77 2.77 4.14
C MET A 1 2.48 4.01 4.66
N GLU A 2 1.76 5.08 5.01
CA GLU A 2 2.32 6.30 5.61
C GLU A 2 3.24 6.04 6.83
N GLN A 3 2.82 5.18 7.76
CA GLN A 3 3.62 4.81 8.95
C GLN A 3 5.05 4.38 8.61
N ILE A 4 5.22 3.54 7.58
CA ILE A 4 6.51 2.98 7.17
C ILE A 4 7.38 4.06 6.53
N GLN A 5 6.79 4.94 5.72
CA GLN A 5 7.50 6.08 5.15
C GLN A 5 8.04 7.01 6.25
N ARG A 6 7.21 7.32 7.25
CA ARG A 6 7.61 8.18 8.38
C ARG A 6 8.75 7.58 9.19
N GLN A 7 8.74 6.26 9.39
CA GLN A 7 9.82 5.55 10.08
C GLN A 7 11.12 5.50 9.28
N SER A 8 11.06 5.48 7.96
CA SER A 8 12.25 5.51 7.09
C SER A 8 12.89 6.89 6.97
N GLY A 9 12.22 7.97 7.39
CA GLY A 9 12.70 9.35 7.24
C GLY A 9 12.77 9.84 5.79
N LEU A 10 12.12 9.14 4.85
CA LEU A 10 12.15 9.49 3.42
C LEU A 10 11.00 10.42 3.06
N THR A 11 11.31 11.49 2.33
CA THR A 11 10.31 12.37 1.72
C THR A 11 9.56 11.64 0.60
N THR A 12 8.36 12.11 0.26
CA THR A 12 7.58 11.53 -0.84
C THR A 12 8.31 11.63 -2.18
N GLU A 13 9.02 12.72 -2.45
CA GLU A 13 9.85 12.87 -3.66
C GLU A 13 10.99 11.84 -3.73
N GLU A 14 11.73 11.63 -2.63
CA GLU A 14 12.80 10.64 -2.60
C GLU A 14 12.25 9.22 -2.79
N LEU A 15 11.07 8.96 -2.23
CA LEU A 15 10.38 7.69 -2.40
C LEU A 15 9.95 7.47 -3.87
N VAL A 16 9.37 8.48 -4.50
CA VAL A 16 8.98 8.50 -5.92
C VAL A 16 10.19 8.21 -6.80
N ARG A 17 11.32 8.87 -6.52
CA ARG A 17 12.57 8.70 -7.26
C ARG A 17 13.15 7.29 -7.11
N ARG A 18 13.12 6.71 -5.90
CA ARG A 18 13.62 5.34 -5.65
C ARG A 18 12.73 4.24 -6.21
N ILE A 19 11.41 4.42 -6.17
CA ILE A 19 10.43 3.42 -6.62
C ILE A 19 10.21 3.53 -8.15
N GLY A 20 10.47 4.70 -8.74
CA GLY A 20 10.28 4.97 -10.16
C GLY A 20 8.81 4.95 -10.57
N VAL A 21 7.95 5.54 -9.73
CA VAL A 21 6.48 5.54 -9.90
C VAL A 21 5.97 6.96 -9.78
N ASP A 22 4.95 7.29 -10.57
CA ASP A 22 4.32 8.59 -10.59
C ASP A 22 3.96 9.14 -9.19
N PRO A 23 4.27 10.41 -8.88
CA PRO A 23 4.05 11.01 -7.56
C PRO A 23 2.59 11.02 -7.13
N THR A 24 1.64 11.25 -8.05
CA THR A 24 0.21 11.22 -7.76
C THR A 24 -0.22 9.83 -7.33
N ARG A 25 0.33 8.79 -7.96
CA ARG A 25 0.06 7.40 -7.59
C ARG A 25 0.62 7.05 -6.20
N VAL A 26 1.79 7.56 -5.86
CA VAL A 26 2.40 7.36 -4.54
C VAL A 26 1.58 8.07 -3.46
N ALA A 27 1.19 9.33 -3.69
CA ALA A 27 0.36 10.11 -2.77
C ALA A 27 -0.98 9.43 -2.48
N ALA A 28 -1.70 8.96 -3.52
CA ALA A 28 -2.97 8.27 -3.34
C ALA A 28 -2.87 6.96 -2.54
N VAL A 29 -1.73 6.28 -2.60
CA VAL A 29 -1.47 5.07 -1.81
C VAL A 29 -1.14 5.40 -0.35
N LEU A 30 -0.41 6.49 -0.13
CA LEU A 30 -0.06 6.97 1.20
C LEU A 30 -1.27 7.51 1.95
N SER A 31 -2.14 8.27 1.28
CA SER A 31 -3.41 8.79 1.84
C SER A 31 -4.46 7.70 2.08
N GLY A 32 -4.29 6.52 1.47
CA GLY A 32 -5.24 5.42 1.56
C GLY A 32 -6.38 5.49 0.54
N ASP A 33 -6.41 6.52 -0.32
CA ASP A 33 -7.38 6.67 -1.41
C ASP A 33 -7.30 5.53 -2.42
N ARG A 34 -6.10 4.94 -2.58
CA ARG A 34 -5.86 3.83 -3.48
C ARG A 34 -5.19 2.67 -2.76
N PHE A 35 -5.77 1.47 -2.91
CA PHE A 35 -5.12 0.25 -2.45
C PHE A 35 -3.90 -0.07 -3.34
N PRO A 36 -2.69 -0.27 -2.78
CA PRO A 36 -1.49 -0.55 -3.57
C PRO A 36 -1.56 -1.93 -4.22
N SER A 37 -0.91 -2.09 -5.37
CA SER A 37 -0.67 -3.42 -5.93
C SER A 37 0.46 -4.13 -5.18
N ARG A 38 0.45 -5.47 -5.19
CA ARG A 38 1.50 -6.29 -4.57
C ARG A 38 2.92 -5.88 -4.99
N ARG A 39 3.12 -5.59 -6.28
CA ARG A 39 4.41 -5.13 -6.83
C ARG A 39 4.83 -3.76 -6.26
N LEU A 40 3.89 -2.85 -6.09
CA LEU A 40 4.15 -1.53 -5.51
C LEU A 40 4.52 -1.66 -4.03
N THR A 41 3.82 -2.51 -3.28
CA THR A 41 4.11 -2.82 -1.88
C THR A 41 5.55 -3.33 -1.68
N ILE A 42 6.03 -4.25 -2.53
CA ILE A 42 7.41 -4.75 -2.46
C ILE A 42 8.42 -3.63 -2.70
N ARG A 43 8.19 -2.76 -3.69
CA ARG A 43 9.09 -1.64 -3.96
C ARG A 43 9.12 -0.65 -2.81
N PHE A 44 7.97 -0.39 -2.18
CA PHE A 44 7.87 0.43 -0.97
C PHE A 44 8.71 -0.15 0.16
N ALA A 45 8.54 -1.45 0.48
CA ALA A 45 9.33 -2.09 1.52
C ALA A 45 10.83 -1.93 1.27
N ARG A 46 11.28 -2.22 0.05
CA ARG A 46 12.70 -2.09 -0.33
C ARG A 46 13.20 -0.65 -0.23
N ALA A 47 12.44 0.33 -0.73
CA ALA A 47 12.82 1.73 -0.69
C ALA A 47 12.93 2.26 0.75
N CYS A 48 12.06 1.76 1.63
CA CYS A 48 11.99 2.08 3.06
C CYS A 48 12.97 1.30 3.93
N GLY A 49 13.67 0.30 3.38
CA GLY A 49 14.53 -0.60 4.17
C GLY A 49 13.75 -1.58 5.06
N ALA A 50 12.46 -1.78 4.80
CA ALA A 50 11.61 -2.71 5.54
C ALA A 50 11.62 -4.11 4.92
N ASP A 51 11.37 -5.13 5.74
CA ASP A 51 11.20 -6.50 5.25
C ASP A 51 9.91 -6.63 4.42
N HIS A 52 10.09 -6.91 3.13
CA HIS A 52 8.99 -7.04 2.19
C HIS A 52 8.08 -8.26 2.46
N HIS A 53 8.56 -9.33 3.07
CA HIS A 53 7.71 -10.48 3.43
C HIS A 53 6.71 -10.10 4.51
N ILE A 54 7.13 -9.33 5.52
CA ILE A 54 6.24 -8.83 6.57
C ILE A 54 5.21 -7.88 5.97
N LEU A 55 5.65 -6.94 5.13
CA LEU A 55 4.73 -5.99 4.50
C LEU A 55 3.73 -6.68 3.56
N LEU A 56 4.15 -7.75 2.89
CA LEU A 56 3.27 -8.55 2.04
C LEU A 56 2.22 -9.34 2.84
N LYS A 57 2.53 -9.82 4.04
CA LYS A 57 1.53 -10.46 4.91
C LYS A 57 0.40 -9.47 5.25
N VAL A 58 0.79 -8.29 5.75
CA VAL A 58 -0.17 -7.21 6.05
C VAL A 58 -0.99 -6.81 4.81
N TRP A 59 -0.36 -6.80 3.63
CA TRP A 59 -1.05 -6.51 2.38
C TRP A 59 -2.08 -7.59 2.02
N VAL A 60 -1.75 -8.87 2.19
CA VAL A 60 -2.67 -9.99 1.90
C VAL A 60 -3.87 -9.91 2.85
N ASP A 61 -3.64 -9.77 4.15
CA ASP A 61 -4.70 -9.71 5.16
C ASP A 61 -5.68 -8.56 4.85
N GLU A 62 -5.16 -7.37 4.53
CA GLU A 62 -6.01 -6.22 4.20
C GLU A 62 -6.71 -6.36 2.83
N HIS A 63 -6.07 -7.02 1.86
CA HIS A 63 -6.69 -7.31 0.56
C HIS A 63 -7.87 -8.29 0.72
N GLU A 64 -7.69 -9.36 1.51
CA GLU A 64 -8.74 -10.34 1.82
C GLU A 64 -9.92 -9.68 2.55
N ARG A 65 -9.64 -8.86 3.57
CA ARG A 65 -10.66 -8.10 4.30
C ARG A 65 -11.49 -7.21 3.36
N ARG A 66 -10.85 -6.56 2.39
CA ARG A 66 -11.51 -5.72 1.38
C ARG A 66 -12.34 -6.55 0.41
N CYS A 67 -11.81 -7.66 -0.10
CA CYS A 67 -12.55 -8.58 -0.96
C CYS A 67 -13.80 -9.13 -0.28
N GLN A 68 -13.71 -9.54 0.98
CA GLN A 68 -14.84 -10.03 1.77
C GLN A 68 -15.91 -8.94 2.00
N SER A 69 -15.48 -7.69 2.25
CA SER A 69 -16.40 -6.56 2.44
C SER A 69 -17.19 -6.18 1.18
N ILE A 70 -16.64 -6.46 -0.01
CA ILE A 70 -17.32 -6.24 -1.29
C ILE A 70 -18.41 -7.30 -1.48
N THR A 71 -18.10 -8.57 -1.17
CA THR A 71 -19.06 -9.68 -1.25
C THR A 71 -20.24 -9.51 -0.28
N GLN A 72 -20.01 -8.99 0.92
CA GLN A 72 -21.08 -8.80 1.93
C GLN A 72 -22.06 -7.65 1.63
N ARG A 73 -21.73 -6.71 0.73
CA ARG A 73 -22.65 -5.62 0.36
C ARG A 73 -23.71 -6.03 -0.68
N SER A 74 -23.54 -7.18 -1.33
CA SER A 74 -24.43 -7.63 -2.41
C SER A 74 -25.62 -8.48 -1.92
N ASP A 75 -25.61 -8.95 -0.67
CA ASP A 75 -26.64 -9.84 -0.10
C ASP A 75 -27.68 -9.09 0.76
N GLY A 76 -27.84 -7.79 0.54
CA GLY A 76 -28.71 -6.90 1.32
C GLY A 76 -29.79 -6.22 0.46
N THR A 77 -30.51 -6.95 -0.37
CA THR A 77 -31.78 -6.48 -0.96
C THR A 77 -32.69 -7.68 -1.20
N ALA A 78 -33.54 -7.97 -0.21
CA ALA A 78 -34.73 -8.82 -0.33
C ALA A 78 -35.87 -8.13 0.40
#